data_AF-R6SPD8-F1
#
_entry.id   AF-R6SPD8-F1
#
_cell.length_a   1.000
_cell.length_b   1.000
_cell.length_c   1.000
_cell.angle_alpha   90.00
_cell.angle_beta   90.00
_cell.angle_gamma   90.00
#
_symmetry.space_group_name_H-M   'P 1'
#
loop_
_entity.id
_entity.type
_entity.pdbx_description
1 polymer ?
#
loop_
_entity_poly.entity_id
_entity_poly.type
_entity_poly.pdbx_seq_one_letter_code
_entity_poly.pdbx_strand_id
1 'polypeptide(L)'
;MFLGDELTAVLDAIEKDAPYNAAEKTVLKLGVHVLPRFLRDTTDRNRTSPFAFTGNKFEFRMLGSSNSIACANIMLNAAVAESLRIYADRLEGAQDFESALHDLIRETVKVHKRIIFNGNGYDEAWIREATEKRGLHNLRTTPDALPALLEKKNMEMLISHKVYTEAELRSRYEITLENYCKTVEIEALTMVDMAKKEILPAVVAYTKELADTYIAKASVLPTLAGKYEKDTISSLSMLSDEIDTAVTDLEMAVTACKLIDDMMEASHMIRDVILQKMAVLRVACDQAETMTAEKYWPFPTYGKLLFGVK
;
A
#
# COMPACT_ATOMS: atom_id res chain seq x y z
N MET A 1 14.11 7.39 -4.99
CA MET A 1 13.98 8.06 -6.30
C MET A 1 14.80 7.28 -7.30
N PHE A 2 14.22 6.98 -8.44
CA PHE A 2 14.86 6.30 -9.54
C PHE A 2 15.27 7.33 -10.59
N LEU A 3 16.55 7.33 -10.98
CA LEU A 3 17.09 8.25 -11.99
C LEU A 3 17.62 7.53 -13.24
N GLY A 4 17.93 6.23 -13.11
CA GLY A 4 18.63 5.47 -14.14
C GLY A 4 20.13 5.75 -14.15
N ASP A 5 20.89 4.89 -14.84
CA ASP A 5 22.35 4.87 -14.77
C ASP A 5 23.00 6.15 -15.31
N GLU A 6 22.48 6.68 -16.41
CA GLU A 6 23.04 7.86 -17.09
C GLU A 6 23.00 9.10 -16.19
N LEU A 7 21.82 9.46 -15.70
CA LEU A 7 21.65 10.64 -14.85
C LEU A 7 22.35 10.45 -13.49
N THR A 8 22.38 9.23 -12.95
CA THR A 8 23.13 8.93 -11.72
C THR A 8 24.62 9.17 -11.91
N ALA A 9 25.19 8.70 -13.03
CA ALA A 9 26.60 8.91 -13.34
C ALA A 9 26.96 10.40 -13.56
N VAL A 10 26.04 11.19 -14.11
CA VAL A 10 26.20 12.66 -14.19
C VAL A 10 26.26 13.29 -12.79
N LEU A 11 25.36 12.90 -11.88
CA LEU A 11 25.39 13.41 -10.50
C LEU A 11 26.67 12.99 -9.75
N ASP A 12 27.15 11.76 -9.95
CA ASP A 12 28.40 11.28 -9.37
C ASP A 12 29.62 12.05 -9.89
N ALA A 13 29.61 12.46 -11.16
CA ALA A 13 30.68 13.27 -11.76
C ALA A 13 30.71 14.68 -11.15
N ILE A 14 29.54 15.30 -10.96
CA ILE A 14 29.41 16.60 -10.29
C ILE A 14 29.87 16.53 -8.82
N GLU A 15 29.49 15.48 -8.08
CA GLU A 15 29.93 15.29 -6.70
C GLU A 15 31.47 15.20 -6.59
N LYS A 16 32.11 14.51 -7.54
CA LYS A 16 33.55 14.26 -7.57
C LYS A 16 34.36 15.38 -8.25
N ASP A 17 33.70 16.39 -8.79
CA ASP A 17 34.31 17.44 -9.60
C ASP A 17 35.13 16.89 -10.78
N ALA A 18 34.61 15.84 -11.42
CA ALA A 18 35.25 15.14 -12.51
C ALA A 18 34.45 15.32 -13.81
N PRO A 19 35.10 15.35 -14.99
CA PRO A 19 34.38 15.38 -16.25
C PRO A 19 33.55 14.11 -16.40
N TYR A 20 32.27 14.29 -16.76
CA TYR A 20 31.40 13.17 -17.12
C TYR A 20 31.83 12.62 -18.48
N ASN A 21 32.44 11.43 -18.49
CA ASN A 21 32.68 10.68 -19.72
C ASN A 21 31.39 9.91 -20.04
N ALA A 22 30.65 10.38 -21.05
CA ALA A 22 29.40 9.76 -21.46
C ALA A 22 29.58 8.26 -21.69
N ALA A 23 28.73 7.44 -21.05
CA ALA A 23 28.65 6.04 -21.37
C ALA A 23 28.21 5.92 -22.84
N GLU A 24 29.01 5.24 -23.68
CA GLU A 24 28.66 5.04 -25.08
C GLU A 24 27.25 4.44 -25.19
N LYS A 25 26.36 5.09 -25.94
CA LYS A 25 25.03 4.58 -26.28
C LYS A 25 25.18 3.20 -26.93
N THR A 26 24.96 2.14 -26.17
CA THR A 26 25.18 0.78 -26.63
C THR A 26 24.05 0.38 -27.58
N VAL A 27 24.39 0.17 -28.85
CA VAL A 27 23.45 -0.35 -29.86
C VAL A 27 23.13 -1.79 -29.51
N LEU A 28 21.84 -2.08 -29.26
CA LEU A 28 21.35 -3.42 -28.98
C LEU A 28 21.47 -4.27 -30.26
N LYS A 29 22.56 -5.04 -30.40
CA LYS A 29 22.74 -6.00 -31.50
C LYS A 29 21.86 -7.23 -31.23
N LEU A 30 20.58 -7.14 -31.57
CA LEU A 30 19.74 -8.33 -31.76
C LEU A 30 20.18 -8.99 -33.07
N GLY A 31 20.68 -10.22 -32.98
CA GLY A 31 21.32 -10.94 -34.08
C GLY A 31 20.37 -11.42 -35.16
N VAL A 32 19.73 -10.50 -35.91
CA VAL A 32 19.08 -10.78 -37.20
C VAL A 32 19.15 -9.54 -38.09
N HIS A 33 19.47 -9.72 -39.37
CA HIS A 33 19.95 -8.67 -40.29
C HIS A 33 18.98 -7.53 -40.66
N VAL A 34 17.70 -7.54 -40.26
CA VAL A 34 16.72 -6.52 -40.69
C VAL A 34 15.68 -6.20 -39.61
N LEU A 35 16.12 -5.64 -38.49
CA LEU A 35 15.24 -4.89 -37.58
C LEU A 35 15.65 -3.41 -37.56
N PRO A 36 14.70 -2.46 -37.51
CA PRO A 36 15.00 -1.05 -37.26
C PRO A 36 15.90 -0.93 -36.03
N ARG A 37 16.90 -0.04 -36.08
CA ARG A 37 17.76 0.24 -34.93
C ARG A 37 16.91 0.89 -33.84
N PHE A 38 16.37 0.09 -32.94
CA PHE A 38 15.77 0.61 -31.72
C PHE A 38 16.90 1.14 -30.86
N LEU A 39 16.91 2.46 -30.63
CA LEU A 39 17.69 3.03 -29.55
C LEU A 39 17.19 2.36 -28.27
N ARG A 40 18.10 1.75 -27.51
CA ARG A 40 17.76 1.27 -26.17
C ARG A 40 17.28 2.50 -25.40
N ASP A 41 15.99 2.52 -25.08
CA ASP A 41 15.44 3.48 -24.15
C ASP A 41 16.23 3.31 -22.84
N THR A 42 17.10 4.27 -22.53
CA THR A 42 17.94 4.25 -21.32
C THR A 42 17.11 4.59 -20.09
N THR A 43 15.84 4.96 -20.26
CA THR A 43 14.89 5.03 -19.15
C THR A 43 14.52 3.61 -18.74
N ASP A 44 15.35 3.03 -17.89
CA ASP A 44 15.04 1.77 -17.23
C ASP A 44 13.67 1.92 -16.53
N ARG A 45 12.73 1.06 -16.95
CA ARG A 45 11.34 1.08 -16.51
C ARG A 45 11.21 0.38 -15.17
N ASN A 46 12.02 0.80 -14.21
CA ASN A 46 11.86 0.36 -12.83
C ASN A 46 10.49 0.85 -12.34
N ARG A 47 9.52 -0.07 -12.22
CA ARG A 47 8.14 0.22 -11.76
C ARG A 47 7.97 0.13 -10.24
N THR A 48 9.03 -0.24 -9.53
CA THR A 48 9.01 -0.46 -8.07
C THR A 48 9.34 0.81 -7.28
N SER A 49 9.89 1.84 -7.95
CA SER A 49 10.23 3.11 -7.32
C SER A 49 9.00 4.04 -7.16
N PRO A 50 8.85 4.70 -5.99
CA PRO A 50 7.78 5.65 -5.72
C PRO A 50 7.86 6.94 -6.55
N PHE A 51 9.09 7.31 -6.97
CA PHE A 51 9.39 8.54 -7.69
C PHE A 51 10.43 8.23 -8.75
N ALA A 52 10.08 8.32 -10.03
CA ALA A 52 10.94 7.87 -11.12
C ALA A 52 11.11 8.96 -12.19
N PHE A 53 12.35 9.20 -12.60
CA PHE A 53 12.64 10.01 -13.78
C PHE A 53 12.44 9.16 -15.04
N THR A 54 11.58 9.61 -15.94
CA THR A 54 11.26 8.91 -17.19
C THR A 54 11.64 9.75 -18.41
N GLY A 55 12.87 10.29 -18.38
CA GLY A 55 13.53 10.95 -19.52
C GLY A 55 13.37 12.47 -19.56
N ASN A 56 12.15 12.99 -19.48
CA ASN A 56 11.89 14.43 -19.47
C ASN A 56 10.96 14.90 -18.34
N LYS A 57 10.53 13.98 -17.48
CA LYS A 57 9.58 14.23 -16.40
C LYS A 57 9.84 13.29 -15.24
N PHE A 58 9.25 13.62 -14.11
CA PHE A 58 9.12 12.71 -12.98
C PHE A 58 7.72 12.12 -12.91
N GLU A 59 7.65 10.85 -12.53
CA GLU A 59 6.43 10.11 -12.25
C GLU A 59 6.38 9.79 -10.76
N PHE A 60 5.38 10.36 -10.07
CA PHE A 60 5.04 10.00 -8.71
C PHE A 60 3.99 8.87 -8.72
N ARG A 61 4.31 7.73 -8.11
CA ARG A 61 3.56 6.48 -8.26
C ARG A 61 2.88 6.00 -6.99
N MET A 62 2.95 6.77 -5.90
CA MET A 62 2.39 6.39 -4.60
C MET A 62 0.96 6.87 -4.37
N LEU A 63 0.35 7.56 -5.34
CA LEU A 63 -1.03 8.04 -5.21
C LEU A 63 -2.01 6.87 -5.41
N GLY A 64 -2.90 6.65 -4.43
CA GLY A 64 -3.96 5.65 -4.54
C GLY A 64 -5.01 6.04 -5.60
N SER A 65 -5.60 5.05 -6.26
CA SER A 65 -6.54 5.27 -7.38
C SER A 65 -7.83 5.98 -6.99
N SER A 66 -8.25 5.88 -5.73
CA SER A 66 -9.42 6.56 -5.17
C SER A 66 -9.13 7.98 -4.65
N ASN A 67 -7.86 8.38 -4.58
CA ASN A 67 -7.48 9.67 -4.01
C ASN A 67 -7.60 10.80 -5.04
N SER A 68 -7.90 12.00 -4.54
CA SER A 68 -7.77 13.22 -5.33
C SER A 68 -6.29 13.52 -5.60
N ILE A 69 -5.97 13.80 -6.87
CA ILE A 69 -4.63 14.24 -7.29
C ILE A 69 -4.20 15.56 -6.63
N ALA A 70 -5.16 16.35 -6.14
CA ALA A 70 -4.89 17.67 -5.59
C ALA A 70 -3.98 17.62 -4.37
N CYS A 71 -4.21 16.69 -3.44
CA CYS A 71 -3.40 16.61 -2.21
C CYS A 71 -1.93 16.32 -2.52
N ALA A 72 -1.66 15.34 -3.38
CA ALA A 72 -0.30 15.02 -3.81
C ALA A 72 0.35 16.21 -4.53
N ASN A 73 -0.38 16.89 -5.42
CA ASN A 73 0.14 18.05 -6.13
C ASN A 73 0.44 19.23 -5.19
N ILE A 74 -0.40 19.48 -4.18
CA ILE A 74 -0.15 20.53 -3.19
C ILE A 74 1.15 20.25 -2.44
N MET A 75 1.34 19.02 -1.93
CA MET A 75 2.53 18.65 -1.18
C MET A 75 3.79 18.67 -2.04
N LEU A 76 3.73 18.13 -3.25
CA LEU A 76 4.88 18.10 -4.16
C LEU A 76 5.27 19.51 -4.63
N ASN A 77 4.29 20.33 -5.03
CA ASN A 77 4.59 21.69 -5.50
C ASN A 77 5.08 22.58 -4.36
N ALA A 78 4.55 22.46 -3.14
CA ALA A 78 5.05 23.19 -1.99
C ALA A 78 6.50 22.79 -1.63
N ALA A 79 6.81 21.48 -1.65
CA ALA A 79 8.17 21.01 -1.40
C ALA A 79 9.18 21.46 -2.47
N VAL A 80 8.77 21.51 -3.73
CA VAL A 80 9.58 22.08 -4.82
C VAL A 80 9.76 23.59 -4.65
N ALA A 81 8.69 24.31 -4.31
CA ALA A 81 8.76 25.76 -4.06
C ALA A 81 9.72 26.09 -2.92
N GLU A 82 9.71 25.31 -1.83
CA GLU A 82 10.64 25.49 -0.70
C GLU A 82 12.07 25.23 -1.12
N SER A 83 12.31 24.17 -1.90
CA SER A 83 13.65 23.87 -2.42
C SER A 83 14.17 25.02 -3.31
N LEU A 84 13.32 25.54 -4.20
CA LEU A 84 13.68 26.67 -5.07
C LEU A 84 13.93 27.95 -4.29
N ARG A 85 13.14 28.23 -3.24
CA ARG A 85 13.36 29.38 -2.35
C ARG A 85 14.71 29.29 -1.66
N ILE A 86 15.06 28.15 -1.08
CA ILE A 86 16.37 27.92 -0.44
C ILE A 86 17.52 28.17 -1.42
N TYR A 87 17.37 27.72 -2.67
CA TYR A 87 18.39 27.95 -3.70
C TYR A 87 18.47 29.42 -4.12
N ALA A 88 17.32 30.08 -4.32
CA ALA A 88 17.25 31.50 -4.66
C ALA A 88 17.88 32.35 -3.56
N ASP A 89 17.49 32.15 -2.29
CA ASP A 89 18.01 32.91 -1.13
C ASP A 89 19.54 32.81 -1.00
N ARG A 90 20.16 31.69 -1.42
CA ARG A 90 21.63 31.53 -1.41
C ARG A 90 22.30 32.24 -2.58
N LEU A 91 21.67 32.23 -3.75
CA LEU A 91 22.26 32.75 -4.98
C LEU A 91 22.00 34.25 -5.17
N GLU A 92 20.87 34.75 -4.67
CA GLU A 92 20.50 36.16 -4.70
C GLU A 92 21.41 36.96 -3.75
N GLY A 93 22.45 37.58 -4.33
CA GLY A 93 23.46 38.34 -3.58
C GLY A 93 24.85 37.71 -3.60
N ALA A 94 25.04 36.59 -4.30
CA ALA A 94 26.36 36.02 -4.52
C ALA A 94 27.25 36.97 -5.35
N GLN A 95 28.49 37.20 -4.89
CA GLN A 95 29.48 38.02 -5.62
C GLN A 95 29.98 37.31 -6.88
N ASP A 96 30.16 35.99 -6.80
CA ASP A 96 30.48 35.10 -7.91
C ASP A 96 29.38 34.04 -8.01
N PHE A 97 28.44 34.27 -8.93
CA PHE A 97 27.27 33.41 -9.11
C PHE A 97 27.65 32.00 -9.58
N GLU A 98 28.60 31.88 -10.51
CA GLU A 98 28.93 30.60 -11.14
C GLU A 98 29.58 29.65 -10.12
N SER A 99 30.52 30.17 -9.32
CA SER A 99 31.14 29.40 -8.24
C SER A 99 30.11 29.01 -7.17
N ALA A 100 29.25 29.96 -6.74
CA ALA A 100 28.21 29.68 -5.75
C ALA A 100 27.18 28.66 -6.24
N LEU A 101 26.84 28.68 -7.53
CA LEU A 101 25.96 27.70 -8.17
C LEU A 101 26.59 26.31 -8.20
N HIS A 102 27.85 26.20 -8.60
CA HIS A 102 28.58 24.92 -8.64
C HIS A 102 28.66 24.28 -7.25
N ASP A 103 28.99 25.08 -6.24
CA ASP A 103 29.06 24.64 -4.84
C ASP A 103 27.68 24.20 -4.34
N LEU A 104 26.63 24.97 -4.63
CA LEU A 104 25.26 24.62 -4.24
C LEU A 104 24.82 23.28 -4.85
N ILE A 105 25.07 23.05 -6.14
CA ILE A 105 24.70 21.79 -6.80
C ILE A 105 25.47 20.63 -6.16
N ARG A 106 26.78 20.77 -5.97
CA ARG A 106 27.63 19.72 -5.38
C ARG A 106 27.18 19.36 -3.96
N GLU A 107 26.95 20.36 -3.12
CA GLU A 107 26.46 20.16 -1.76
C GLU A 107 25.08 19.48 -1.75
N THR A 108 24.16 19.92 -2.61
CA THR A 108 22.81 19.37 -2.72
C THR A 108 22.86 17.89 -3.09
N VAL A 109 23.65 17.51 -4.11
CA VAL A 109 23.84 16.11 -4.50
C VAL A 109 24.39 15.30 -3.33
N LYS A 110 25.44 15.79 -2.68
CA LYS A 110 26.09 15.09 -1.55
C LYS A 110 25.13 14.85 -0.39
N VAL A 111 24.29 15.83 -0.04
CA VAL A 111 23.31 15.72 1.07
C VAL A 111 22.15 14.79 0.70
N HIS A 112 21.65 14.87 -0.53
CA HIS A 112 20.41 14.20 -0.92
C HIS A 112 20.60 12.87 -1.63
N LYS A 113 21.80 12.49 -2.08
CA LYS A 113 22.04 11.21 -2.82
C LYS A 113 21.52 9.96 -2.12
N ARG A 114 21.37 9.99 -0.79
CA ARG A 114 20.76 8.90 0.00
C ARG A 114 19.37 8.49 -0.51
N ILE A 115 18.62 9.39 -1.13
CA ILE A 115 17.28 9.10 -1.67
C ILE A 115 17.32 8.46 -3.06
N ILE A 116 18.48 8.41 -3.73
CA ILE A 116 18.64 7.85 -5.08
C ILE A 116 18.87 6.34 -4.97
N PHE A 117 18.04 5.56 -5.64
CA PHE A 117 18.14 4.11 -5.69
C PHE A 117 17.58 3.60 -7.02
N ASN A 118 18.42 2.92 -7.80
CA ASN A 118 18.07 2.38 -9.12
C ASN A 118 17.78 0.87 -9.11
N GLY A 119 17.80 0.22 -7.94
CA GLY A 119 17.53 -1.21 -7.79
C GLY A 119 16.06 -1.54 -7.57
N ASN A 120 15.77 -2.79 -7.24
CA ASN A 120 14.43 -3.27 -6.93
C ASN A 120 13.95 -2.75 -5.57
N GLY A 121 12.90 -1.92 -5.58
CA GLY A 121 12.32 -1.29 -4.39
C GLY A 121 11.49 -2.22 -3.51
N TYR A 122 11.17 -3.45 -3.96
CA TYR A 122 10.38 -4.40 -3.18
C TYR A 122 11.21 -5.39 -2.36
N ASP A 123 12.52 -5.47 -2.62
CA ASP A 123 13.37 -6.43 -1.91
C ASP A 123 13.55 -6.02 -0.44
N GLU A 124 13.49 -6.99 0.47
CA GLU A 124 13.78 -6.75 1.89
C GLU A 124 15.16 -6.14 2.12
N ALA A 125 16.13 -6.48 1.25
CA ALA A 125 17.47 -5.91 1.28
C ALA A 125 17.43 -4.38 1.10
N TRP A 126 16.60 -3.89 0.18
CA TRP A 126 16.40 -2.45 0.01
C TRP A 126 15.72 -1.83 1.21
N ILE A 127 14.67 -2.47 1.76
CA ILE A 127 13.97 -1.94 2.93
C ILE A 127 14.95 -1.75 4.10
N ARG A 128 15.77 -2.76 4.42
CA ARG A 128 16.79 -2.67 5.48
C ARG A 128 17.81 -1.57 5.19
N GLU A 129 18.33 -1.51 3.98
CA GLU A 129 19.29 -0.46 3.60
C GLU A 129 18.69 0.95 3.73
N ALA A 130 17.48 1.14 3.22
CA ALA A 130 16.77 2.40 3.25
C ALA A 130 16.55 2.90 4.68
N THR A 131 16.06 2.04 5.58
CA THR A 131 15.72 2.44 6.94
C THR A 131 16.93 2.49 7.87
N GLU A 132 17.78 1.46 7.85
CA GLU A 132 18.86 1.30 8.85
C GLU A 132 20.13 2.06 8.47
N LYS A 133 20.44 2.19 7.17
CA LYS A 133 21.68 2.83 6.70
C LYS A 133 21.45 4.23 6.17
N ARG A 134 20.37 4.44 5.41
CA ARG A 134 20.10 5.71 4.73
C ARG A 134 19.18 6.64 5.52
N GLY A 135 18.56 6.15 6.59
CA GLY A 135 17.64 6.92 7.45
C GLY A 135 16.37 7.36 6.72
N LEU A 136 15.91 6.59 5.74
CA LEU A 136 14.65 6.83 5.04
C LEU A 136 13.50 6.23 5.84
N HIS A 137 12.38 6.95 5.92
CA HIS A 137 11.19 6.46 6.60
C HIS A 137 10.50 5.33 5.82
N ASN A 138 9.93 4.38 6.55
CA ASN A 138 9.05 3.33 6.03
C ASN A 138 7.79 3.22 6.89
N LEU A 139 6.93 4.25 6.80
CA LEU A 139 5.67 4.34 7.54
C LEU A 139 4.61 3.54 6.79
N ARG A 140 4.36 2.30 7.24
CA ARG A 140 3.55 1.32 6.50
C ARG A 140 2.06 1.49 6.68
N THR A 141 1.63 2.12 7.76
CA THR A 141 0.21 2.23 8.11
C THR A 141 -0.22 3.69 8.15
N THR A 142 -1.50 3.93 7.89
CA THR A 142 -2.09 5.27 7.94
C THR A 142 -1.85 5.93 9.31
N PRO A 143 -2.05 5.25 10.45
CA PRO A 143 -1.73 5.81 11.77
C PRO A 143 -0.25 6.20 11.95
N ASP A 144 0.68 5.46 11.33
CA ASP A 144 2.11 5.80 11.42
C ASP A 144 2.48 7.00 10.54
N ALA A 145 1.81 7.13 9.38
CA ALA A 145 2.15 8.11 8.36
C ALA A 145 1.51 9.49 8.59
N LEU A 146 0.26 9.54 9.07
CA LEU A 146 -0.47 10.80 9.23
C LEU A 146 0.19 11.81 10.17
N PRO A 147 0.79 11.41 11.32
CA PRO A 147 1.47 12.36 12.22
C PRO A 147 2.62 13.12 11.54
N ALA A 148 3.21 12.56 10.48
CA ALA A 148 4.27 13.24 9.73
C ALA A 148 3.81 14.57 9.13
N LEU A 149 2.52 14.76 8.84
CA LEU A 149 1.98 16.03 8.37
C LEU A 149 2.19 17.16 9.40
N LEU A 150 2.13 16.82 10.69
CA LEU A 150 2.24 17.76 11.80
C LEU A 150 3.69 17.91 12.32
N GLU A 151 4.66 17.23 11.71
CA GLU A 151 6.06 17.48 12.03
C GLU A 151 6.42 18.94 11.74
N LYS A 152 7.16 19.55 12.67
CA LYS A 152 7.53 20.98 12.63
C LYS A 152 8.05 21.41 11.25
N LYS A 153 8.97 20.63 10.67
CA LYS A 153 9.54 20.90 9.34
C LYS A 153 8.48 20.98 8.24
N ASN A 154 7.50 20.08 8.27
CA ASN A 154 6.47 19.98 7.23
C ASN A 154 5.42 21.09 7.39
N MET A 155 5.03 21.39 8.64
CA MET A 155 4.14 22.52 8.94
C MET A 155 4.77 23.86 8.57
N GLU A 156 6.02 24.10 8.98
CA GLU A 156 6.74 25.35 8.70
C GLU A 156 6.82 25.62 7.20
N MET A 157 7.13 24.61 6.39
CA MET A 157 7.19 24.71 4.93
C MET A 157 5.82 25.06 4.32
N LEU A 158 4.75 24.40 4.75
CA LEU A 158 3.40 24.68 4.22
C LEU A 158 2.87 26.06 4.65
N ILE A 159 3.18 26.49 5.87
CA ILE A 159 2.75 27.77 6.44
C ILE A 159 3.56 28.93 5.86
N SER A 160 4.88 28.81 5.72
CA SER A 160 5.74 29.86 5.16
C SER A 160 5.37 30.19 3.72
N HIS A 161 4.99 29.19 2.94
CA HIS A 161 4.48 29.34 1.58
C HIS A 161 3.01 29.77 1.50
N LYS A 162 2.34 29.99 2.63
CA LYS A 162 0.91 30.37 2.72
C LYS A 162 -0.01 29.38 2.00
N VAL A 163 0.37 28.12 1.95
CA VAL A 163 -0.44 27.04 1.39
C VAL A 163 -1.55 26.66 2.37
N TYR A 164 -1.20 26.60 3.66
CA TYR A 164 -2.13 26.36 4.75
C TYR A 164 -1.77 27.19 5.97
N THR A 165 -2.74 27.37 6.86
CA THR A 165 -2.56 27.78 8.24
C THR A 165 -2.35 26.57 9.15
N GLU A 166 -1.82 26.78 10.36
CA GLU A 166 -1.67 25.70 11.34
C GLU A 166 -3.01 25.03 11.67
N ALA A 167 -4.08 25.82 11.84
CA ALA A 167 -5.42 25.31 12.10
C ALA A 167 -5.89 24.37 10.97
N GLU A 168 -5.69 24.76 9.70
CA GLU A 168 -6.07 23.92 8.55
C GLU A 168 -5.28 22.62 8.49
N LEU A 169 -3.98 22.63 8.83
CA LEU A 169 -3.15 21.42 8.86
C LEU A 169 -3.64 20.44 9.94
N ARG A 170 -3.94 20.94 11.14
CA ARG A 170 -4.48 20.13 12.24
C ARG A 170 -5.85 19.55 11.89
N SER A 171 -6.76 20.37 11.36
CA SER A 171 -8.07 19.88 10.91
C SER A 171 -7.94 18.84 9.80
N ARG A 172 -7.00 19.00 8.86
CA ARG A 172 -6.76 17.98 7.81
C ARG A 172 -6.26 16.67 8.39
N TYR A 173 -5.33 16.73 9.34
CA TYR A 173 -4.86 15.56 10.07
C TYR A 173 -6.02 14.83 10.75
N GLU A 174 -6.82 15.54 11.55
CA GLU A 174 -7.96 14.99 12.28
C GLU A 174 -9.01 14.37 11.35
N ILE A 175 -9.44 15.10 10.32
CA ILE A 175 -10.44 14.61 9.36
C ILE A 175 -9.93 13.37 8.60
N THR A 176 -8.65 13.34 8.24
CA THR A 176 -8.10 12.18 7.51
C THR A 176 -8.05 10.95 8.41
N LEU A 177 -7.66 11.13 9.68
CA LEU A 177 -7.62 10.08 10.67
C LEU A 177 -9.02 9.56 11.00
N GLU A 178 -9.98 10.47 11.18
CA GLU A 178 -11.39 10.14 11.40
C GLU A 178 -11.98 9.35 10.22
N ASN A 179 -11.71 9.77 8.98
CA ASN A 179 -12.15 9.05 7.79
C ASN A 179 -11.55 7.64 7.73
N TYR A 180 -10.25 7.50 8.03
CA TYR A 180 -9.61 6.20 8.13
C TYR A 180 -10.32 5.29 9.15
N CYS A 181 -10.56 5.81 10.37
CA CYS A 181 -11.21 5.05 11.42
C CYS A 181 -12.62 4.60 11.01
N LYS A 182 -13.43 5.54 10.50
CA LYS A 182 -14.80 5.27 10.07
C LYS A 182 -14.88 4.27 8.90
N THR A 183 -13.98 4.39 7.92
CA THR A 183 -13.97 3.46 6.78
C THR A 183 -13.73 2.04 7.25
N VAL A 184 -12.69 1.81 8.06
CA VAL A 184 -12.38 0.46 8.55
C VAL A 184 -13.46 -0.06 9.50
N GLU A 185 -14.06 0.81 10.32
CA GLU A 185 -15.19 0.45 11.17
C GLU A 185 -16.40 -0.05 10.35
N ILE A 186 -16.75 0.67 9.28
CA ILE A 186 -17.84 0.27 8.37
C ILE A 186 -17.50 -1.07 7.71
N GLU A 187 -16.28 -1.24 7.21
CA GLU A 187 -15.83 -2.50 6.61
C GLU A 187 -15.92 -3.67 7.60
N ALA A 188 -15.47 -3.49 8.84
CA ALA A 188 -15.56 -4.50 9.88
C ALA A 188 -17.01 -4.87 10.22
N LEU A 189 -17.89 -3.87 10.37
CA LEU A 189 -19.31 -4.10 10.63
C LEU A 189 -20.02 -4.80 9.46
N THR A 190 -19.70 -4.42 8.22
CA THR A 190 -20.20 -5.11 7.03
C THR A 190 -19.73 -6.56 7.00
N MET A 191 -18.46 -6.81 7.33
CA MET A 191 -17.91 -8.16 7.35
C MET A 191 -18.59 -9.05 8.40
N VAL A 192 -18.84 -8.50 9.60
CA VAL A 192 -19.66 -9.14 10.64
C VAL A 192 -21.04 -9.48 10.10
N ASP A 193 -21.72 -8.52 9.46
CA ASP A 193 -23.09 -8.69 8.99
C ASP A 193 -23.18 -9.80 7.93
N MET A 194 -22.27 -9.77 6.95
CA MET A 194 -22.16 -10.79 5.90
C MET A 194 -21.88 -12.17 6.49
N ALA A 195 -20.92 -12.27 7.41
CA ALA A 195 -20.56 -13.54 8.02
C ALA A 195 -21.73 -14.15 8.82
N LYS A 196 -22.38 -13.33 9.64
CA LYS A 196 -23.43 -13.76 10.59
C LYS A 196 -24.77 -14.06 9.91
N LYS A 197 -25.16 -13.24 8.92
CA LYS A 197 -26.49 -13.31 8.31
C LYS A 197 -26.52 -14.07 6.99
N GLU A 198 -25.39 -14.24 6.31
CA GLU A 198 -25.35 -14.87 4.99
C GLU A 198 -24.45 -16.11 4.97
N ILE A 199 -23.18 -15.99 5.36
CA ILE A 199 -22.21 -17.09 5.28
C ILE A 199 -22.55 -18.22 6.26
N LEU A 200 -22.70 -17.92 7.56
CA LEU A 200 -23.02 -18.93 8.57
C LEU A 200 -24.31 -19.69 8.22
N PRO A 201 -25.44 -19.02 7.89
CA PRO A 201 -26.65 -19.73 7.48
C PRO A 201 -26.47 -20.60 6.24
N ALA A 202 -25.69 -20.16 5.24
CA ALA A 202 -25.40 -20.95 4.04
C ALA A 202 -24.61 -22.23 4.37
N VAL A 203 -23.58 -22.12 5.20
CA VAL A 203 -22.75 -23.25 5.64
C VAL A 203 -23.57 -24.25 6.45
N VAL A 204 -24.40 -23.76 7.38
CA VAL A 204 -25.28 -24.60 8.20
C VAL A 204 -26.35 -25.29 7.35
N ALA A 205 -26.93 -24.60 6.37
CA ALA A 205 -27.91 -25.17 5.46
C ALA A 205 -27.31 -26.31 4.62
N TYR A 206 -26.10 -26.13 4.09
CA TYR A 206 -25.42 -27.19 3.35
C TYR A 206 -25.03 -28.36 4.24
N THR A 207 -24.51 -28.09 5.44
CA THR A 207 -24.19 -29.12 6.45
C THR A 207 -25.42 -29.96 6.80
N LYS A 208 -26.61 -29.33 6.91
CA LYS A 208 -27.88 -30.03 7.10
C LYS A 208 -28.20 -30.97 5.94
N GLU A 209 -28.07 -30.54 4.69
CA GLU A 209 -28.34 -31.40 3.53
C GLU A 209 -27.40 -32.62 3.50
N LEU A 210 -26.11 -32.42 3.82
CA LEU A 210 -25.15 -33.52 3.91
C LEU A 210 -25.54 -34.51 5.01
N ALA A 211 -25.96 -34.02 6.16
CA ALA A 211 -26.40 -34.86 7.28
C ALA A 211 -27.67 -35.67 6.92
N ASP A 212 -28.67 -35.01 6.35
CA ASP A 212 -29.92 -35.65 5.88
C ASP A 212 -29.60 -36.73 4.82
N THR A 213 -28.68 -36.43 3.90
CA THR A 213 -28.20 -37.37 2.88
C THR A 213 -27.52 -38.58 3.49
N TYR A 214 -26.64 -38.37 4.48
CA TYR A 214 -25.95 -39.47 5.17
C TYR A 214 -26.94 -40.37 5.93
N ILE A 215 -27.91 -39.78 6.65
CA ILE A 215 -28.95 -40.52 7.37
C ILE A 215 -29.77 -41.38 6.39
N ALA A 216 -30.18 -40.81 5.25
CA ALA A 216 -30.93 -41.55 4.23
C ALA A 216 -30.12 -42.70 3.61
N LYS A 217 -28.81 -42.53 3.40
CA LYS A 217 -27.94 -43.62 2.93
C LYS A 217 -27.80 -44.73 3.97
N ALA A 218 -27.57 -44.36 5.23
CA ALA A 218 -27.37 -45.30 6.33
C ALA A 218 -28.64 -46.10 6.66
N SER A 219 -29.83 -45.54 6.46
CA SER A 219 -31.10 -46.25 6.67
C SER A 219 -31.35 -47.35 5.65
N VAL A 220 -30.84 -47.20 4.42
CA VAL A 220 -30.94 -48.20 3.35
C VAL A 220 -29.82 -49.24 3.45
N LEU A 221 -28.59 -48.82 3.73
CA LEU A 221 -27.43 -49.70 3.84
C LEU A 221 -26.55 -49.33 5.05
N PRO A 222 -26.77 -49.96 6.21
CA PRO A 222 -26.09 -49.61 7.46
C PRO A 222 -24.56 -49.79 7.44
N THR A 223 -24.02 -50.58 6.51
CA THR A 223 -22.57 -50.83 6.37
C THR A 223 -21.82 -49.75 5.58
N LEU A 224 -22.51 -48.71 5.10
CA LEU A 224 -21.87 -47.61 4.37
C LEU A 224 -20.98 -46.76 5.30
N ALA A 225 -19.73 -46.54 4.89
CA ALA A 225 -18.80 -45.73 5.67
C ALA A 225 -19.22 -44.25 5.75
N GLY A 226 -19.79 -43.69 4.67
CA GLY A 226 -20.21 -42.29 4.59
C GLY A 226 -19.08 -41.28 4.85
N LYS A 227 -17.86 -41.63 4.42
CA LYS A 227 -16.64 -40.89 4.75
C LYS A 227 -16.72 -39.44 4.29
N TYR A 228 -17.10 -39.22 3.03
CA TYR A 228 -17.20 -37.88 2.46
C TYR A 228 -18.14 -36.98 3.28
N GLU A 229 -19.37 -37.43 3.54
CA GLU A 229 -20.34 -36.64 4.30
C GLU A 229 -19.84 -36.36 5.72
N LYS A 230 -19.32 -37.37 6.42
CA LYS A 230 -18.81 -37.22 7.79
C LYS A 230 -17.65 -36.23 7.87
N ASP A 231 -16.67 -36.38 6.99
CA ASP A 231 -15.47 -35.53 6.99
C ASP A 231 -15.85 -34.08 6.62
N THR A 232 -16.73 -33.88 5.64
CA THR A 232 -17.20 -32.54 5.25
C THR A 232 -18.07 -31.91 6.33
N ILE A 233 -19.01 -32.65 6.93
CA ILE A 233 -19.83 -32.16 8.06
C ILE A 233 -18.92 -31.75 9.21
N SER A 234 -17.97 -32.61 9.61
CA SER A 234 -17.05 -32.31 10.71
C SER A 234 -16.24 -31.04 10.44
N SER A 235 -15.74 -30.87 9.22
CA SER A 235 -14.94 -29.70 8.85
C SER A 235 -15.78 -28.42 8.81
N LEU A 236 -16.96 -28.46 8.20
CA LEU A 236 -17.86 -27.30 8.13
C LEU A 236 -18.44 -26.92 9.50
N SER A 237 -18.66 -27.88 10.39
CA SER A 237 -19.05 -27.61 11.78
C SER A 237 -17.94 -26.89 12.53
N MET A 238 -16.69 -27.36 12.45
CA MET A 238 -15.55 -26.65 13.07
C MET A 238 -15.39 -25.23 12.51
N LEU A 239 -15.47 -25.06 11.19
CA LEU A 239 -15.40 -23.74 10.56
C LEU A 239 -16.56 -22.83 10.97
N SER A 240 -17.75 -23.38 11.18
CA SER A 240 -18.90 -22.60 11.67
C SER A 240 -18.65 -22.07 13.08
N ASP A 241 -18.09 -22.90 13.97
CA ASP A 241 -17.73 -22.48 15.33
C ASP A 241 -16.60 -21.43 15.32
N GLU A 242 -15.60 -21.60 14.44
CA GLU A 242 -14.52 -20.62 14.24
C GLU A 242 -15.04 -19.29 13.71
N ILE A 243 -15.94 -19.30 12.73
CA ILE A 243 -16.57 -18.10 12.17
C ILE A 243 -17.41 -17.40 13.25
N ASP A 244 -18.25 -18.12 14.00
CA ASP A 244 -19.08 -17.53 15.07
C ASP A 244 -18.24 -16.87 16.17
N THR A 245 -17.16 -17.55 16.58
CA THR A 245 -16.19 -17.01 17.53
C THR A 245 -15.52 -15.75 16.98
N ALA A 246 -15.02 -15.80 15.75
CA ALA A 246 -14.33 -14.67 15.10
C ALA A 246 -15.26 -13.46 14.87
N VAL A 247 -16.52 -13.70 14.53
CA VAL A 247 -17.57 -12.66 14.44
C VAL A 247 -17.76 -11.99 15.79
N THR A 248 -17.97 -12.77 16.85
CA THR A 248 -18.17 -12.24 18.21
C THR A 248 -16.96 -11.40 18.65
N ASP A 249 -15.76 -11.92 18.41
CA ASP A 249 -14.49 -11.26 18.71
C ASP A 249 -14.33 -9.92 17.97
N LEU A 250 -14.69 -9.87 16.69
CA LEU A 250 -14.64 -8.67 15.87
C LEU A 250 -15.71 -7.65 16.30
N GLU A 251 -16.95 -8.10 16.56
CA GLU A 251 -18.04 -7.27 17.09
C GLU A 251 -17.64 -6.59 18.41
N MET A 252 -17.03 -7.34 19.33
CA MET A 252 -16.54 -6.82 20.61
C MET A 252 -15.41 -5.79 20.40
N ALA A 253 -14.45 -6.06 19.53
CA ALA A 253 -13.35 -5.14 19.25
C ALA A 253 -13.85 -3.82 18.63
N VAL A 254 -14.78 -3.90 17.67
CA VAL A 254 -15.40 -2.71 17.07
C VAL A 254 -16.18 -1.91 18.11
N THR A 255 -16.92 -2.58 19.00
CA THR A 255 -17.68 -1.92 20.07
C THR A 255 -16.75 -1.20 21.04
N ALA A 256 -15.65 -1.85 21.44
CA ALA A 256 -14.65 -1.24 22.31
C ALA A 256 -13.94 -0.05 21.65
N CYS A 257 -13.65 -0.13 20.35
CA CYS A 257 -13.03 0.97 19.60
C CYS A 257 -13.92 2.23 19.56
N LYS A 258 -15.25 2.07 19.52
CA LYS A 258 -16.21 3.19 19.55
C LYS A 258 -16.21 3.97 20.86
N LEU A 259 -15.70 3.38 21.94
CA LEU A 259 -15.63 4.01 23.26
C LEU A 259 -14.35 4.84 23.43
N ILE A 260 -13.47 4.86 22.44
CA ILE A 260 -12.23 5.64 22.46
C ILE A 260 -12.53 7.03 21.92
N ASP A 261 -12.34 8.05 22.77
CA ASP A 261 -12.54 9.45 22.39
C ASP A 261 -11.38 10.01 21.55
N ASP A 262 -10.16 9.56 21.81
CA ASP A 262 -8.97 10.00 21.06
C ASP A 262 -8.86 9.25 19.73
N MET A 263 -8.89 10.02 18.64
CA MET A 263 -8.90 9.44 17.29
C MET A 263 -7.58 8.73 16.95
N MET A 264 -6.46 9.13 17.56
CA MET A 264 -5.15 8.48 17.34
C MET A 264 -5.11 7.12 18.02
N GLU A 265 -5.55 7.03 19.27
CA GLU A 265 -5.72 5.77 19.99
C GLU A 265 -6.70 4.83 19.27
N ALA A 266 -7.83 5.35 18.79
CA ALA A 266 -8.78 4.58 18.00
C ALA A 266 -8.13 4.03 16.72
N SER A 267 -7.34 4.85 16.02
CA SER A 267 -6.64 4.44 14.81
C SER A 267 -5.58 3.34 15.07
N HIS A 268 -4.93 3.38 16.23
CA HIS A 268 -4.00 2.33 16.66
C HIS A 268 -4.73 1.03 17.00
N MET A 269 -5.86 1.10 17.71
CA MET A 269 -6.70 -0.07 17.97
C MET A 269 -7.19 -0.71 16.66
N ILE A 270 -7.54 0.10 15.67
CA ILE A 270 -7.90 -0.39 14.34
C ILE A 270 -6.73 -1.15 13.70
N ARG A 271 -5.55 -0.51 13.64
CA ARG A 271 -4.32 -1.08 13.05
C ARG A 271 -3.93 -2.40 13.70
N ASP A 272 -3.90 -2.42 15.03
CA ASP A 272 -3.29 -3.51 15.81
C ASP A 272 -4.26 -4.64 16.12
N VAL A 273 -5.57 -4.36 16.22
CA VAL A 273 -6.57 -5.33 16.68
C VAL A 273 -7.62 -5.60 15.62
N ILE A 274 -8.35 -4.58 15.15
CA ILE A 274 -9.52 -4.79 14.28
C ILE A 274 -9.09 -5.41 12.94
N LEU A 275 -8.06 -4.87 12.29
CA LEU A 275 -7.56 -5.42 11.01
C LEU A 275 -7.10 -6.88 11.15
N GLN A 276 -6.50 -7.25 12.29
CA GLN A 276 -6.09 -8.63 12.55
C GLN A 276 -7.30 -9.55 12.74
N LYS A 277 -8.33 -9.10 13.49
CA LYS A 277 -9.56 -9.86 13.68
C LYS A 277 -10.37 -10.03 12.38
N MET A 278 -10.40 -9.00 11.53
CA MET A 278 -10.95 -9.10 10.17
C MET A 278 -10.19 -10.15 9.35
N ALA A 279 -8.86 -10.19 9.41
CA ALA A 279 -8.08 -11.21 8.70
C ALA A 279 -8.39 -12.63 9.20
N VAL A 280 -8.52 -12.83 10.51
CA VAL A 280 -8.88 -14.14 11.10
C VAL A 280 -10.26 -14.59 10.63
N LEU A 281 -11.28 -13.74 10.73
CA LEU A 281 -12.63 -14.06 10.25
C LEU A 281 -12.62 -14.44 8.76
N ARG A 282 -11.85 -13.68 7.96
CA ARG A 282 -11.75 -13.91 6.51
C ARG A 282 -11.21 -15.29 6.20
N VAL A 283 -10.13 -15.72 6.87
CA VAL A 283 -9.51 -17.03 6.63
C VAL A 283 -10.52 -18.16 6.84
N ALA A 284 -11.31 -18.11 7.92
CA ALA A 284 -12.32 -19.13 8.19
C ALA A 284 -13.45 -19.14 7.15
N CYS A 285 -13.95 -17.95 6.75
CA CYS A 285 -14.96 -17.81 5.70
C CYS A 285 -14.45 -18.30 4.33
N ASP A 286 -13.24 -17.90 3.93
CA ASP A 286 -12.62 -18.30 2.66
C ASP A 286 -12.43 -19.83 2.61
N GLN A 287 -12.05 -20.46 3.73
CA GLN A 287 -11.95 -21.92 3.80
C GLN A 287 -13.34 -22.58 3.67
N ALA A 288 -14.37 -22.04 4.31
CA ALA A 288 -15.74 -22.54 4.20
C ALA A 288 -16.30 -22.41 2.77
N GLU A 289 -15.93 -21.37 2.02
CA GLU A 289 -16.28 -21.20 0.59
C GLU A 289 -15.84 -22.42 -0.22
N THR A 290 -14.60 -22.89 -0.02
CA THR A 290 -14.04 -24.00 -0.80
C THR A 290 -14.75 -25.33 -0.60
N MET A 291 -15.47 -25.48 0.52
CA MET A 291 -16.13 -26.71 0.91
C MET A 291 -17.65 -26.65 0.72
N THR A 292 -18.22 -25.45 0.64
CA THR A 292 -19.67 -25.24 0.51
C THR A 292 -20.09 -25.33 -0.95
N ALA A 293 -21.14 -26.11 -1.23
CA ALA A 293 -21.63 -26.23 -2.60
C ALA A 293 -22.12 -24.86 -3.14
N GLU A 294 -21.82 -24.57 -4.41
CA GLU A 294 -22.14 -23.29 -5.08
C GLU A 294 -23.61 -22.89 -4.95
N LYS A 295 -24.53 -23.87 -4.92
CA LYS A 295 -25.97 -23.61 -4.78
C LYS A 295 -26.36 -22.96 -3.44
N TYR A 296 -25.53 -23.11 -2.41
CA TYR A 296 -25.72 -22.55 -1.08
C TYR A 296 -24.94 -21.26 -0.87
N TRP A 297 -23.77 -21.14 -1.50
CA TRP A 297 -22.89 -20.02 -1.25
C TRP A 297 -23.53 -18.69 -1.71
N PRO A 298 -23.65 -17.68 -0.83
CA PRO A 298 -24.45 -16.49 -1.13
C PRO A 298 -23.76 -15.50 -2.07
N PHE A 299 -22.44 -15.62 -2.25
CA PHE A 299 -21.64 -14.64 -3.00
C PHE A 299 -21.06 -15.20 -4.29
N PRO A 300 -20.82 -14.36 -5.32
CA PRO A 300 -20.03 -14.77 -6.46
C PRO A 300 -18.58 -15.03 -6.03
N THR A 301 -18.03 -16.19 -6.41
CA THR A 301 -16.61 -16.49 -6.21
C THR A 301 -15.73 -15.52 -6.99
N TYR A 302 -14.46 -15.38 -6.60
CA TYR A 302 -13.50 -14.55 -7.34
C TYR A 302 -13.41 -14.92 -8.83
N GLY A 303 -13.53 -16.20 -9.18
CA GLY A 303 -13.55 -16.64 -10.57
C GLY A 303 -14.73 -16.03 -11.36
N LYS A 304 -15.91 -15.94 -10.74
CA LYS A 304 -17.08 -15.30 -11.35
C LYS A 304 -16.93 -13.77 -11.42
N LEU A 305 -16.38 -13.15 -10.39
CA LEU A 305 -16.16 -11.70 -10.37
C LEU A 305 -15.13 -11.26 -11.43
N LEU A 306 -14.06 -12.04 -11.62
CA LEU A 306 -12.95 -11.67 -12.51
C LEU A 306 -13.16 -12.13 -13.96
N PHE A 307 -13.84 -13.27 -14.17
CA PHE A 307 -13.94 -13.90 -15.50
C PHE A 307 -15.37 -14.27 -15.90
N GLY A 308 -16.37 -14.03 -15.04
CA GLY A 308 -17.77 -14.38 -15.27
C GLY A 308 -18.50 -13.47 -16.27
N VAL A 309 -17.79 -13.01 -17.30
CA VAL A 309 -18.41 -12.32 -18.44
C VAL A 309 -19.29 -13.33 -19.16
N LYS A 310 -20.60 -13.08 -19.13
CA LYS A 310 -21.57 -13.71 -20.01
C LYS A 310 -21.80 -12.84 -21.23
#